data_AF-A0A6C1SYB2-F1
#
_entry.id   AF-A0A6C1SYB2-F1
#
_cell.length_a   1.000
_cell.length_b   1.000
_cell.length_c   1.000
_cell.angle_alpha   90.00
_cell.angle_beta   90.00
_cell.angle_gamma   90.00
#
_symmetry.space_group_name_H-M   'P 1'
#
loop_
_entity.id
_entity.type
_entity.pdbx_description
1 polymer ?
#
loop_
_entity_poly.entity_id
_entity_poly.type
_entity_poly.pdbx_seq_one_letter_code
_entity_poly.pdbx_strand_id
1 'polypeptide(L)'
;MAIAAFLVGVGAAPAGAIAIVPTNDAFGLANTLFLDLPGLTVNNASLSSAAQDIRSASFQAGTYTNLTGTYGLPLSGIALSTGNVTDYATGPNTDVGFSTDFGVPASDAQNALLTPITGQLDHFDVVQFDIEFFAGPNATRVIFFATFGSEEWPAYVGTDFNDGVGLFVNGVNVAGVLPTGGVAGDPLLPVNIGHPDMSPITGTEINAVLAPNGNPVLRFDVPINPAEMNSFRIILADAGDSSLDTTVYLSSFFSPNGIGNGLGGSEFDPVLPANPADPVTGTWDIQIPDVPAGTTVWIDPLITVGFEYAVLGGPEFLTVTAPSLATIPDLDGYFITVGAATAPLGPGATLNFLETFGLTPILFILSGIDPKLGLDPDDPDAFPIGISLTADSSGTTILVTPSVVPLPPAFALYLGALAFLGALAYRRQRSV
;
A
#
# COMPACT_ATOMS: atom_id res chain seq x y z
N MET A 1 -49.63 13.69 37.27
CA MET A 1 -48.74 12.61 36.83
C MET A 1 -48.00 13.10 35.61
N ALA A 2 -46.73 13.50 35.77
CA ALA A 2 -45.89 13.92 34.67
C ALA A 2 -45.18 12.68 34.11
N ILE A 3 -45.37 12.40 32.82
CA ILE A 3 -44.72 11.31 32.10
C ILE A 3 -43.33 11.82 31.69
N ALA A 4 -42.29 11.24 32.26
CA ALA A 4 -40.92 11.45 31.81
C ALA A 4 -40.70 10.62 30.55
N ALA A 5 -40.49 11.29 29.41
CA ALA A 5 -40.02 10.65 28.20
C ALA A 5 -38.52 10.35 28.36
N PHE A 6 -38.18 9.07 28.36
CA PHE A 6 -36.80 8.60 28.33
C PHE A 6 -36.29 8.75 26.89
N LEU A 7 -35.50 9.80 26.64
CA LEU A 7 -34.81 9.97 25.37
C LEU A 7 -33.62 9.00 25.36
N VAL A 8 -33.74 7.89 24.64
CA VAL A 8 -32.61 7.02 24.34
C VAL A 8 -31.70 7.80 23.40
N GLY A 9 -30.57 8.28 23.91
CA GLY A 9 -29.50 8.82 23.09
C GLY A 9 -28.93 7.67 22.25
N VAL A 10 -29.19 7.71 20.95
CA VAL A 10 -28.42 6.94 19.99
C VAL A 10 -27.04 7.57 19.98
N GLY A 11 -26.07 6.93 20.65
CA GLY A 11 -24.67 7.30 20.48
C GLY A 11 -24.34 7.16 19.00
N ALA A 12 -23.88 8.24 18.37
CA ALA A 12 -23.30 8.14 17.05
C ALA A 12 -22.08 7.22 17.15
N ALA A 13 -22.13 6.08 16.47
CA ALA A 13 -20.91 5.36 16.13
C ALA A 13 -20.01 6.33 15.35
N PRO A 14 -18.68 6.35 15.58
CA PRO A 14 -17.79 7.11 14.70
C PRO A 14 -18.03 6.67 13.25
N ALA A 15 -18.09 7.63 12.33
CA ALA A 15 -18.31 7.38 10.92
C ALA A 15 -17.20 6.42 10.37
N GLY A 16 -17.61 5.25 9.85
CA GLY A 16 -16.78 4.12 9.39
C GLY A 16 -15.50 4.54 8.64
N ALA A 17 -14.24 4.21 8.99
CA ALA A 17 -13.66 3.19 9.88
C ALA A 17 -13.71 1.76 9.27
N ILE A 18 -12.60 0.99 9.27
CA ILE A 18 -12.50 -0.40 8.73
C ILE A 18 -13.74 -1.18 9.17
N ALA A 19 -14.56 -1.56 8.21
CA ALA A 19 -15.79 -2.33 8.44
C ALA A 19 -15.61 -3.72 7.85
N ILE A 20 -15.66 -4.74 8.72
CA ILE A 20 -15.42 -6.13 8.34
C ILE A 20 -16.77 -6.84 8.21
N VAL A 21 -16.96 -7.50 7.07
CA VAL A 21 -18.08 -8.42 6.83
C VAL A 21 -17.53 -9.85 6.92
N PRO A 22 -17.83 -10.59 8.00
CA PRO A 22 -17.31 -11.93 8.19
C PRO A 22 -17.86 -12.89 7.13
N THR A 23 -17.01 -13.78 6.61
CA THR A 23 -17.38 -14.78 5.61
C THR A 23 -16.40 -15.94 5.57
N ASN A 24 -16.90 -17.14 5.28
CA ASN A 24 -16.08 -18.33 4.96
C ASN A 24 -16.11 -18.66 3.46
N ASP A 25 -16.66 -17.77 2.62
CA ASP A 25 -16.67 -17.94 1.17
C ASP A 25 -15.26 -17.69 0.60
N ALA A 26 -14.50 -18.76 0.42
CA ALA A 26 -13.13 -18.72 -0.09
C ALA A 26 -13.03 -18.04 -1.47
N PHE A 27 -13.98 -18.26 -2.38
CA PHE A 27 -13.97 -17.59 -3.68
C PHE A 27 -14.32 -16.11 -3.55
N GLY A 28 -15.28 -15.76 -2.68
CA GLY A 28 -15.60 -14.37 -2.36
C GLY A 28 -14.38 -13.61 -1.80
N LEU A 29 -13.62 -14.22 -0.89
CA LEU A 29 -12.36 -13.67 -0.37
C LEU A 29 -11.31 -13.51 -1.48
N ALA A 30 -11.11 -14.54 -2.31
CA ALA A 30 -10.11 -14.51 -3.39
C ALA A 30 -10.43 -13.42 -4.41
N ASN A 31 -11.68 -13.31 -4.85
CA ASN A 31 -12.12 -12.26 -5.78
C ASN A 31 -12.12 -10.86 -5.16
N THR A 32 -12.19 -10.74 -3.83
CA THR A 32 -12.03 -9.43 -3.15
C THR A 32 -10.56 -9.02 -3.11
N LEU A 33 -9.67 -9.99 -2.89
CA LEU A 33 -8.23 -9.75 -2.80
C LEU A 33 -7.61 -9.50 -4.19
N PHE A 34 -8.00 -10.29 -5.19
CA PHE A 34 -7.58 -10.12 -6.58
C PHE A 34 -8.39 -9.00 -7.20
N LEU A 35 -7.74 -7.87 -7.48
CA LEU A 35 -8.37 -6.85 -8.32
C LEU A 35 -8.58 -7.48 -9.70
N ASP A 36 -9.77 -7.35 -10.30
CA ASP A 36 -10.13 -7.85 -11.65
C ASP A 36 -9.32 -7.16 -12.77
N LEU A 37 -7.99 -7.17 -12.62
CA LEU A 37 -7.01 -6.62 -13.54
C LEU A 37 -6.60 -7.72 -14.51
N PRO A 38 -6.56 -7.44 -15.82
CA PRO A 38 -6.22 -8.46 -16.81
C PRO A 38 -4.81 -8.99 -16.58
N GLY A 39 -4.66 -10.32 -16.61
CA GLY A 39 -3.36 -10.99 -16.47
C GLY A 39 -3.29 -11.99 -15.33
N LEU A 40 -4.19 -11.93 -14.35
CA LEU A 40 -4.37 -12.98 -13.33
C LEU A 40 -5.79 -13.53 -13.41
N THR A 41 -5.94 -14.85 -13.29
CA THR A 41 -7.25 -15.50 -13.23
C THR A 41 -7.28 -16.41 -12.01
N VAL A 42 -8.21 -16.18 -11.07
CA VAL A 42 -8.42 -17.12 -9.95
C VAL A 42 -9.06 -18.40 -10.48
N ASN A 43 -8.42 -19.54 -10.22
CA ASN A 43 -8.89 -20.87 -10.66
C ASN A 43 -9.45 -21.69 -9.50
N ASN A 44 -8.88 -21.55 -8.30
CA ASN A 44 -9.36 -22.22 -7.11
C ASN A 44 -9.07 -21.39 -5.86
N ALA A 45 -9.91 -21.54 -4.84
CA ALA A 45 -9.69 -20.94 -3.53
C ALA A 45 -10.22 -21.88 -2.44
N SER A 46 -9.49 -22.00 -1.32
CA SER A 46 -9.94 -22.76 -0.15
C SER A 46 -9.52 -22.10 1.15
N LEU A 47 -10.43 -22.08 2.13
CA LEU A 47 -10.20 -21.56 3.47
C LEU A 47 -10.31 -22.70 4.47
N SER A 48 -9.27 -22.88 5.29
CA SER A 48 -9.27 -23.70 6.49
C SER A 48 -9.29 -22.78 7.71
N SER A 49 -10.25 -22.98 8.61
CA SER A 49 -10.40 -22.20 9.85
C SER A 49 -10.64 -23.12 11.04
N ALA A 50 -10.16 -22.71 12.21
CA ALA A 50 -10.45 -23.27 13.52
C ALA A 50 -11.87 -22.94 14.02
N ALA A 51 -12.54 -21.94 13.43
CA ALA A 51 -13.94 -21.63 13.72
C ALA A 51 -14.87 -22.78 13.30
N GLN A 52 -15.23 -23.66 14.24
CA GLN A 52 -15.93 -24.93 13.97
C GLN A 52 -17.46 -24.81 13.75
N ASP A 53 -18.10 -23.63 13.89
CA ASP A 53 -19.56 -23.48 13.68
C ASP A 53 -19.99 -22.05 13.32
N ILE A 54 -20.69 -21.88 12.19
CA ILE A 54 -21.34 -20.61 11.78
C ILE A 54 -22.35 -20.13 12.84
N ARG A 55 -22.87 -21.02 13.70
CA ARG A 55 -23.80 -20.66 14.79
C ARG A 55 -23.13 -19.97 15.98
N SER A 56 -21.80 -20.04 16.10
CA SER A 56 -21.05 -19.38 17.16
C SER A 56 -20.77 -17.89 16.87
N ALA A 57 -21.23 -17.38 15.71
CA ALA A 57 -21.05 -16.00 15.25
C ALA A 57 -19.59 -15.50 15.19
N SER A 58 -18.61 -16.37 15.41
CA SER A 58 -17.18 -16.07 15.36
C SER A 58 -16.61 -16.58 14.04
N PHE A 59 -15.88 -15.71 13.34
CA PHE A 59 -15.29 -16.03 12.04
C PHE A 59 -13.82 -15.60 12.05
N GLN A 60 -12.94 -16.42 11.51
CA GLN A 60 -11.52 -16.07 11.37
C GLN A 60 -11.21 -15.31 10.07
N ALA A 61 -12.22 -15.07 9.22
CA ALA A 61 -12.05 -14.43 7.92
C ALA A 61 -13.21 -13.50 7.57
N GLY A 62 -12.91 -12.43 6.84
CA GLY A 62 -13.89 -11.47 6.35
C GLY A 62 -13.36 -10.61 5.21
N THR A 63 -14.27 -9.93 4.51
CA THR A 63 -13.90 -8.82 3.62
C THR A 63 -13.97 -7.52 4.40
N TYR A 64 -13.18 -6.51 4.02
CA TYR A 64 -13.24 -5.20 4.66
C TYR A 64 -13.44 -4.07 3.67
N THR A 65 -13.97 -2.96 4.18
CA THR A 65 -13.91 -1.63 3.55
C THR A 65 -13.24 -0.65 4.50
N ASN A 66 -12.39 0.25 4.00
CA ASN A 66 -11.55 1.17 4.77
C ASN A 66 -11.77 2.62 4.35
N LEU A 67 -12.97 3.14 4.59
CA LEU A 67 -13.39 4.48 4.13
C LEU A 67 -12.57 5.62 4.76
N THR A 68 -11.84 5.37 5.85
CA THR A 68 -11.02 6.35 6.57
C THR A 68 -9.52 6.22 6.34
N GLY A 69 -9.08 5.26 5.51
CA GLY A 69 -7.66 5.02 5.28
C GLY A 69 -6.91 4.59 6.55
N THR A 70 -7.57 3.88 7.47
CA THR A 70 -6.94 3.31 8.66
C THR A 70 -5.68 2.54 8.26
N TYR A 71 -4.58 2.78 8.97
CA TYR A 71 -3.25 2.22 8.69
C TYR A 71 -2.65 2.58 7.32
N GLY A 72 -3.28 3.44 6.52
CA GLY A 72 -2.88 3.70 5.14
C GLY A 72 -3.26 2.58 4.17
N LEU A 73 -4.01 1.57 4.61
CA LEU A 73 -4.44 0.45 3.78
C LEU A 73 -5.42 0.90 2.67
N PRO A 74 -5.40 0.24 1.50
CA PRO A 74 -6.38 0.43 0.44
C PRO A 74 -7.84 0.31 0.90
N LEU A 75 -8.76 0.85 0.09
CA LEU A 75 -10.19 0.98 0.37
C LEU A 75 -10.88 -0.34 0.69
N SER A 76 -10.40 -1.47 0.16
CA SER A 76 -11.01 -2.78 0.38
C SER A 76 -9.99 -3.89 0.30
N GLY A 77 -10.31 -5.01 0.94
CA GLY A 77 -9.49 -6.20 0.95
C GLY A 77 -10.12 -7.29 1.80
N ILE A 78 -9.28 -8.18 2.32
CA ILE A 78 -9.67 -9.23 3.25
C ILE A 78 -8.97 -9.05 4.59
N ALA A 79 -9.59 -9.55 5.65
CA ALA A 79 -8.99 -9.66 6.98
C ALA A 79 -9.01 -11.13 7.39
N LEU A 80 -7.91 -11.61 7.96
CA LEU A 80 -7.80 -12.93 8.58
C LEU A 80 -7.30 -12.75 10.02
N SER A 81 -7.85 -13.52 10.94
CA SER A 81 -7.52 -13.46 12.37
C SER A 81 -7.42 -14.86 12.95
N THR A 82 -6.54 -15.05 13.93
CA THR A 82 -6.50 -16.28 14.74
C THR A 82 -7.70 -16.37 15.69
N GLY A 83 -8.35 -15.24 15.99
CA GLY A 83 -9.61 -15.16 16.71
C GLY A 83 -10.79 -14.73 15.83
N ASN A 84 -11.74 -14.00 16.42
CA ASN A 84 -12.89 -13.50 15.68
C ASN A 84 -12.56 -12.18 14.96
N VAL A 85 -12.50 -12.25 13.63
CA VAL A 85 -12.07 -11.17 12.74
C VAL A 85 -12.86 -9.86 12.92
N THR A 86 -14.12 -9.93 13.36
CA THR A 86 -14.95 -8.72 13.51
C THR A 86 -14.49 -7.82 14.65
N ASP A 87 -13.74 -8.37 15.60
CA ASP A 87 -13.23 -7.63 16.75
C ASP A 87 -12.15 -6.62 16.34
N TYR A 88 -11.52 -6.85 15.20
CA TYR A 88 -10.50 -5.98 14.64
C TYR A 88 -11.06 -4.97 13.62
N ALA A 89 -12.38 -4.73 13.57
CA ALA A 89 -12.90 -3.56 12.89
C ALA A 89 -12.30 -2.25 13.47
N THR A 90 -12.38 -1.13 12.75
CA THR A 90 -11.85 0.13 13.31
C THR A 90 -12.61 0.54 14.56
N GLY A 91 -11.84 0.82 15.59
CA GLY A 91 -12.29 1.28 16.90
C GLY A 91 -11.08 1.78 17.70
N PRO A 92 -11.29 2.51 18.80
CA PRO A 92 -10.24 2.71 19.77
C PRO A 92 -9.87 1.36 20.38
N ASN A 93 -8.60 1.09 20.68
CA ASN A 93 -8.26 -0.06 21.52
C ASN A 93 -8.83 0.16 22.95
N THR A 94 -9.84 -0.62 23.30
CA THR A 94 -10.58 -0.59 24.55
C THR A 94 -10.26 -1.74 25.48
N ASP A 95 -9.66 -2.82 24.97
CA ASP A 95 -9.23 -3.99 25.72
C ASP A 95 -7.89 -4.51 25.17
N VAL A 96 -6.88 -4.55 26.04
CA VAL A 96 -5.51 -4.97 25.68
C VAL A 96 -5.30 -6.49 25.76
N GLY A 97 -6.37 -7.25 26.04
CA GLY A 97 -6.37 -8.70 26.13
C GLY A 97 -7.47 -9.32 25.28
N PHE A 98 -7.78 -8.72 24.13
CA PHE A 98 -8.81 -9.23 23.25
C PHE A 98 -8.44 -10.65 22.77
N SER A 99 -9.39 -11.58 22.86
CA SER A 99 -9.14 -12.96 22.42
C SER A 99 -10.42 -13.70 22.07
N THR A 100 -10.34 -14.57 21.07
CA THR A 100 -11.29 -15.65 20.80
C THR A 100 -10.55 -16.98 20.67
N ASP A 101 -10.49 -17.72 21.78
CA ASP A 101 -9.88 -19.06 21.87
C ASP A 101 -10.81 -20.14 21.26
N PHE A 102 -10.39 -20.74 20.14
CA PHE A 102 -11.02 -21.93 19.56
C PHE A 102 -10.37 -23.24 20.07
N GLY A 103 -9.14 -23.18 20.58
CA GLY A 103 -8.39 -24.28 21.18
C GLY A 103 -8.07 -25.42 20.20
N VAL A 104 -8.02 -25.13 18.90
CA VAL A 104 -7.81 -26.11 17.83
C VAL A 104 -6.32 -26.19 17.50
N PRO A 105 -5.64 -27.31 17.77
CA PRO A 105 -4.23 -27.45 17.45
C PRO A 105 -3.99 -27.49 15.94
N ALA A 106 -2.90 -26.86 15.51
CA ALA A 106 -2.39 -26.96 14.15
C ALA A 106 -2.04 -28.41 13.79
N SER A 107 -2.25 -28.78 12.52
CA SER A 107 -1.72 -30.02 11.96
C SER A 107 -0.20 -29.98 11.81
N ASP A 108 0.44 -31.16 11.70
CA ASP A 108 1.89 -31.26 11.45
C ASP A 108 2.35 -30.45 10.23
N ALA A 109 1.52 -30.41 9.18
CA ALA A 109 1.81 -29.65 7.96
C ALA A 109 1.76 -28.13 8.19
N GLN A 110 0.83 -27.66 9.02
CA GLN A 110 0.72 -26.24 9.40
C GLN A 110 1.88 -25.84 10.34
N ASN A 111 2.19 -26.66 11.34
CA ASN A 111 3.34 -26.44 12.22
C ASN A 111 4.65 -26.35 11.44
N ALA A 112 4.84 -27.20 10.41
CA ALA A 112 6.04 -27.15 9.56
C ALA A 112 6.18 -25.82 8.79
N LEU A 113 5.07 -25.14 8.46
CA LEU A 113 5.07 -23.83 7.80
C LEU A 113 5.29 -22.68 8.79
N LEU A 114 4.74 -22.79 10.01
CA LEU A 114 4.75 -21.73 11.01
C LEU A 114 6.01 -21.73 11.90
N THR A 115 6.57 -22.90 12.22
CA THR A 115 7.77 -23.04 13.08
C THR A 115 8.95 -22.14 12.66
N PRO A 116 9.30 -22.04 11.35
CA PRO A 116 10.40 -21.17 10.93
C PRO A 116 10.12 -19.67 11.11
N ILE A 117 8.85 -19.29 11.28
CA ILE A 117 8.37 -17.90 11.39
C ILE A 117 8.31 -17.50 12.86
N THR A 118 7.74 -18.34 13.72
CA THR A 118 7.47 -18.04 15.13
C THR A 118 8.61 -18.53 16.05
N GLY A 119 9.39 -19.51 15.60
CA GLY A 119 10.36 -20.21 16.44
C GLY A 119 9.74 -21.27 17.37
N GLN A 120 8.43 -21.50 17.27
CA GLN A 120 7.67 -22.41 18.13
C GLN A 120 7.29 -23.70 17.41
N LEU A 121 7.16 -24.80 18.15
CA LEU A 121 6.81 -26.11 17.59
C LEU A 121 5.31 -26.36 17.53
N ASP A 122 4.55 -25.70 18.40
CA ASP A 122 3.11 -25.90 18.58
C ASP A 122 2.38 -24.59 18.31
N HIS A 123 1.29 -24.67 17.55
CA HIS A 123 0.43 -23.55 17.20
C HIS A 123 -1.04 -23.95 17.32
N PHE A 124 -1.89 -22.96 17.51
CA PHE A 124 -3.33 -23.11 17.68
C PHE A 124 -4.09 -22.13 16.81
N ASP A 125 -5.37 -22.41 16.62
CA ASP A 125 -6.34 -21.50 16.02
C ASP A 125 -5.91 -20.99 14.63
N VAL A 126 -5.34 -21.91 13.87
CA VAL A 126 -4.84 -21.63 12.52
C VAL A 126 -5.97 -21.20 11.60
N VAL A 127 -5.78 -20.06 10.95
CA VAL A 127 -6.48 -19.71 9.71
C VAL A 127 -5.50 -19.82 8.54
N GLN A 128 -5.89 -20.60 7.54
CA GLN A 128 -5.11 -20.81 6.32
C GLN A 128 -6.00 -20.57 5.10
N PHE A 129 -5.54 -19.71 4.21
CA PHE A 129 -6.23 -19.40 2.97
C PHE A 129 -5.32 -19.65 1.77
N ASP A 130 -5.78 -20.51 0.87
CA ASP A 130 -5.06 -20.96 -0.33
C ASP A 130 -5.77 -20.50 -1.60
N ILE A 131 -5.01 -20.00 -2.56
CA ILE A 131 -5.50 -19.56 -3.87
C ILE A 131 -4.59 -20.15 -4.96
N GLU A 132 -5.20 -20.75 -5.97
CA GLU A 132 -4.53 -21.13 -7.21
C GLU A 132 -4.99 -20.18 -8.31
N PHE A 133 -4.04 -19.57 -9.02
CA PHE A 133 -4.33 -18.60 -10.08
C PHE A 133 -3.45 -18.81 -11.31
N PHE A 134 -4.01 -18.60 -12.48
CA PHE A 134 -3.26 -18.58 -13.74
C PHE A 134 -2.68 -17.19 -13.99
N ALA A 135 -1.40 -17.13 -14.33
CA ALA A 135 -0.73 -15.90 -14.74
C ALA A 135 -0.60 -15.84 -16.27
N GLY A 136 -0.98 -14.72 -16.86
CA GLY A 136 -0.79 -14.45 -18.29
C GLY A 136 0.69 -14.40 -18.68
N PRO A 137 1.01 -14.41 -19.99
CA PRO A 137 2.40 -14.49 -20.47
C PRO A 137 3.27 -13.27 -20.10
N ASN A 138 2.66 -12.14 -19.75
CA ASN A 138 3.37 -10.92 -19.36
C ASN A 138 3.38 -10.70 -17.83
N ALA A 139 2.64 -11.52 -17.07
CA ALA A 139 2.57 -11.44 -15.62
C ALA A 139 3.78 -12.16 -15.00
N THR A 140 4.82 -11.41 -14.67
CA THR A 140 6.10 -11.92 -14.13
C THR A 140 6.25 -11.74 -12.62
N ARG A 141 5.45 -10.87 -12.02
CA ARG A 141 5.38 -10.63 -10.58
C ARG A 141 3.96 -10.32 -10.16
N VAL A 142 3.66 -10.57 -8.89
CA VAL A 142 2.50 -9.99 -8.21
C VAL A 142 2.95 -8.99 -7.16
N ILE A 143 2.09 -8.03 -6.92
CA ILE A 143 2.20 -7.06 -5.84
C ILE A 143 0.95 -7.21 -4.98
N PHE A 144 1.13 -7.14 -3.67
CA PHE A 144 0.05 -7.06 -2.70
C PHE A 144 0.50 -6.35 -1.43
N PHE A 145 -0.46 -5.88 -0.65
CA PHE A 145 -0.21 -5.16 0.59
C PHE A 145 -0.79 -5.89 1.78
N ALA A 146 -0.14 -5.74 2.93
CA ALA A 146 -0.66 -6.22 4.19
C ALA A 146 -0.41 -5.25 5.35
N THR A 147 -1.20 -5.40 6.41
CA THR A 147 -0.87 -4.88 7.74
C THR A 147 -1.04 -6.02 8.73
N PHE A 148 0.00 -6.30 9.52
CA PHE A 148 0.01 -7.31 10.57
C PHE A 148 -0.10 -6.62 11.93
N GLY A 149 -0.88 -7.18 12.85
CA GLY A 149 -0.93 -6.73 14.24
C GLY A 149 -1.35 -7.84 15.19
N SER A 150 -1.05 -7.65 16.47
CA SER A 150 -1.27 -8.67 17.51
C SER A 150 -1.65 -8.05 18.85
N GLU A 151 -2.53 -8.73 19.59
CA GLU A 151 -2.84 -8.46 21.00
C GLU A 151 -1.69 -8.88 21.94
N GLU A 152 -0.77 -9.73 21.51
CA GLU A 152 0.33 -10.19 22.36
C GLU A 152 1.40 -9.11 22.63
N TRP A 153 1.46 -8.10 21.76
CA TRP A 153 2.42 -7.02 21.89
C TRP A 153 1.93 -5.98 22.92
N PRO A 154 2.80 -5.44 23.80
CA PRO A 154 4.23 -5.72 23.94
C PRO A 154 4.53 -6.80 24.99
N ALA A 155 3.50 -7.34 25.66
CA ALA A 155 3.65 -8.12 26.88
C ALA A 155 4.44 -9.42 26.69
N TYR A 156 4.33 -10.04 25.51
CA TYR A 156 4.88 -11.37 25.23
C TYR A 156 6.03 -11.39 24.24
N VAL A 157 6.54 -10.21 23.85
CA VAL A 157 7.73 -10.10 22.99
C VAL A 157 8.91 -10.85 23.60
N GLY A 158 9.48 -11.78 22.83
CA GLY A 158 10.63 -12.59 23.23
C GLY A 158 10.29 -13.77 24.16
N THR A 159 9.01 -14.10 24.32
CA THR A 159 8.55 -15.32 25.00
C THR A 159 8.20 -16.42 23.99
N ASP A 160 7.58 -17.50 24.47
CA ASP A 160 7.12 -18.59 23.61
C ASP A 160 5.80 -18.28 22.89
N PHE A 161 5.15 -17.18 23.24
CA PHE A 161 3.96 -16.68 22.55
C PHE A 161 4.41 -15.64 21.55
N ASN A 162 4.79 -16.12 20.35
CA ASN A 162 5.35 -15.31 19.28
C ASN A 162 4.56 -15.49 17.99
N ASP A 163 3.33 -15.01 18.00
CA ASP A 163 2.44 -15.11 16.85
C ASP A 163 3.06 -14.51 15.59
N GLY A 164 2.73 -15.11 14.45
CA GLY A 164 3.26 -14.69 13.17
C GLY A 164 2.43 -15.11 11.98
N VAL A 165 2.78 -14.56 10.83
CA VAL A 165 2.12 -14.84 9.56
C VAL A 165 3.12 -15.31 8.52
N GLY A 166 2.73 -16.37 7.81
CA GLY A 166 3.41 -16.87 6.62
C GLY A 166 2.64 -16.49 5.36
N LEU A 167 3.37 -16.02 4.35
CA LEU A 167 2.87 -15.73 3.02
C LEU A 167 3.71 -16.56 2.06
N PHE A 168 3.10 -17.47 1.31
CA PHE A 168 3.82 -18.38 0.44
C PHE A 168 3.36 -18.17 -1.00
N VAL A 169 4.31 -17.95 -1.91
CA VAL A 169 4.07 -17.95 -3.35
C VAL A 169 4.85 -19.10 -3.96
N ASN A 170 4.17 -20.00 -4.67
CA ASN A 170 4.75 -21.21 -5.26
C ASN A 170 5.56 -22.04 -4.24
N GLY A 171 5.10 -22.07 -2.98
CA GLY A 171 5.71 -22.80 -1.88
C GLY A 171 6.90 -22.10 -1.20
N VAL A 172 7.30 -20.91 -1.63
CA VAL A 172 8.37 -20.13 -1.01
C VAL A 172 7.76 -19.09 -0.07
N ASN A 173 8.21 -19.06 1.19
CA ASN A 173 7.80 -18.01 2.13
C ASN A 173 8.38 -16.66 1.70
N VAL A 174 7.51 -15.68 1.50
CA VAL A 174 7.78 -14.30 1.12
C VAL A 174 7.42 -13.31 2.23
N ALA A 175 6.90 -13.80 3.36
CA ALA A 175 6.66 -12.97 4.56
C ALA A 175 8.00 -12.62 5.22
N GLY A 176 8.59 -11.52 4.74
CA GLY A 176 9.77 -10.92 5.33
C GLY A 176 9.75 -9.41 5.12
N VAL A 177 10.16 -8.67 6.15
CA VAL A 177 10.10 -7.21 6.18
C VAL A 177 11.47 -6.63 6.50
N LEU A 178 11.88 -5.58 5.79
CA LEU A 178 13.09 -4.81 6.12
C LEU A 178 12.81 -4.01 7.39
N PRO A 179 13.68 -4.07 8.41
CA PRO A 179 13.50 -3.25 9.59
C PRO A 179 13.72 -1.76 9.29
N THR A 180 13.24 -0.88 10.18
CA THR A 180 13.45 0.57 10.09
C THR A 180 14.92 0.91 9.84
N GLY A 181 15.18 1.69 8.79
CA GLY A 181 16.53 2.07 8.35
C GLY A 181 17.31 1.00 7.57
N GLY A 182 16.71 -0.17 7.30
CA GLY A 182 17.25 -1.16 6.37
C GLY A 182 17.20 -0.67 4.91
N VAL A 183 18.08 -1.22 4.07
CA VAL A 183 18.15 -0.92 2.64
C VAL A 183 17.97 -2.18 1.79
N ALA A 184 17.69 -2.00 0.50
CA ALA A 184 17.52 -3.11 -0.43
C ALA A 184 18.74 -4.06 -0.39
N GLY A 185 18.49 -5.35 -0.16
CA GLY A 185 19.50 -6.39 -0.03
C GLY A 185 19.89 -6.75 1.40
N ASP A 186 19.48 -5.98 2.41
CA ASP A 186 19.61 -6.38 3.81
C ASP A 186 18.71 -7.60 4.13
N PRO A 187 19.02 -8.37 5.19
CA PRO A 187 18.18 -9.48 5.61
C PRO A 187 16.77 -9.02 5.99
N LEU A 188 15.77 -9.67 5.41
CA LEU A 188 14.38 -9.53 5.82
C LEU A 188 14.16 -10.29 7.14
N LEU A 189 13.42 -9.69 8.07
CA LEU A 189 13.00 -10.31 9.32
C LEU A 189 11.59 -10.91 9.17
N PRO A 190 11.28 -12.01 9.87
CA PRO A 190 9.96 -12.63 9.82
C PRO A 190 8.87 -11.68 10.34
N VAL A 191 7.67 -11.80 9.80
CA VAL A 191 6.49 -11.07 10.30
C VAL A 191 5.92 -11.83 11.50
N ASN A 192 6.31 -11.40 12.68
CA ASN A 192 5.84 -11.90 13.97
C ASN A 192 5.90 -10.79 15.03
N ILE A 193 5.37 -11.03 16.22
CA ILE A 193 5.36 -10.02 17.28
C ILE A 193 6.77 -9.63 17.77
N GLY A 194 7.75 -10.51 17.55
CA GLY A 194 9.16 -10.29 17.85
C GLY A 194 9.87 -9.30 16.91
N HIS A 195 9.20 -8.84 15.85
CA HIS A 195 9.78 -7.87 14.92
C HIS A 195 10.06 -6.51 15.62
N PRO A 196 11.25 -5.90 15.45
CA PRO A 196 11.64 -4.69 16.18
C PRO A 196 10.79 -3.45 15.88
N ASP A 197 10.05 -3.46 14.77
CA ASP A 197 9.21 -2.34 14.31
C ASP A 197 7.71 -2.50 14.62
N MET A 198 7.34 -3.41 15.53
CA MET A 198 5.99 -3.37 16.11
C MET A 198 5.78 -2.05 16.85
N SER A 199 4.66 -1.37 16.58
CA SER A 199 4.38 -0.02 17.07
C SER A 199 2.90 0.14 17.45
N PRO A 200 2.57 0.85 18.56
CA PRO A 200 1.19 1.05 19.01
C PRO A 200 0.49 2.14 18.18
N ILE A 201 0.26 1.85 16.91
CA ILE A 201 -0.46 2.74 16.00
C ILE A 201 -1.95 2.45 16.15
N THR A 202 -2.71 3.46 16.56
CA THR A 202 -4.15 3.36 16.75
C THR A 202 -4.88 3.19 15.42
N GLY A 203 -5.95 2.41 15.40
CA GLY A 203 -6.80 2.28 14.20
C GLY A 203 -7.82 1.17 14.26
N THR A 204 -7.57 0.16 15.08
CA THR A 204 -8.47 -0.97 15.40
C THR A 204 -8.29 -1.31 16.88
N GLU A 205 -8.99 -2.33 17.36
CA GLU A 205 -8.81 -2.82 18.74
C GLU A 205 -7.41 -3.40 19.01
N ILE A 206 -6.61 -3.65 17.96
CA ILE A 206 -5.28 -4.27 18.07
C ILE A 206 -4.30 -3.45 18.93
N ASN A 207 -3.51 -4.11 19.77
CA ASN A 207 -2.49 -3.45 20.61
C ASN A 207 -1.38 -2.76 19.82
N ALA A 208 -0.88 -3.41 18.76
CA ALA A 208 0.12 -2.84 17.88
C ALA A 208 0.08 -3.46 16.49
N VAL A 209 0.64 -2.73 15.53
CA VAL A 209 0.87 -3.19 14.15
C VAL A 209 2.35 -3.12 13.81
N LEU A 210 2.78 -3.97 12.89
CA LEU A 210 4.11 -3.91 12.32
C LEU A 210 4.22 -2.69 11.40
N ALA A 211 5.07 -1.72 11.74
CA ALA A 211 5.19 -0.46 11.02
C ALA A 211 6.66 -0.02 10.82
N PRO A 212 7.41 -0.65 9.91
CA PRO A 212 8.75 -0.21 9.54
C PRO A 212 8.74 1.25 9.08
N ASN A 213 9.69 2.03 9.56
CA ASN A 213 9.76 3.48 9.34
C ASN A 213 8.47 4.23 9.75
N GLY A 214 7.66 3.65 10.63
CA GLY A 214 6.37 4.21 11.06
C GLY A 214 5.21 3.99 10.08
N ASN A 215 5.39 3.22 9.00
CA ASN A 215 4.33 2.91 8.03
C ASN A 215 3.78 1.49 8.23
N PRO A 216 2.50 1.32 8.64
CA PRO A 216 1.87 0.00 8.79
C PRO A 216 1.60 -0.76 7.48
N VAL A 217 1.77 -0.12 6.32
CA VAL A 217 1.52 -0.77 5.02
C VAL A 217 2.76 -1.52 4.57
N LEU A 218 2.69 -2.84 4.62
CA LEU A 218 3.72 -3.76 4.14
C LEU A 218 3.46 -4.08 2.67
N ARG A 219 4.44 -3.81 1.80
CA ARG A 219 4.38 -4.12 0.37
C ARG A 219 5.21 -5.36 0.06
N PHE A 220 4.63 -6.26 -0.73
CA PHE A 220 5.30 -7.47 -1.21
C PHE A 220 5.32 -7.48 -2.74
N ASP A 221 6.53 -7.42 -3.33
CA ASP A 221 6.76 -7.59 -4.76
C ASP A 221 7.35 -8.99 -5.00
N VAL A 222 6.54 -9.91 -5.54
CA VAL A 222 6.87 -11.32 -5.55
C VAL A 222 6.90 -11.87 -6.98
N PRO A 223 8.01 -12.45 -7.45
CA PRO A 223 8.07 -13.13 -8.73
C PRO A 223 7.07 -14.29 -8.81
N ILE A 224 6.43 -14.41 -9.98
CA ILE A 224 5.56 -15.53 -10.34
C ILE A 224 6.00 -16.10 -11.68
N ASN A 225 5.45 -17.25 -12.03
CA ASN A 225 5.77 -17.91 -13.29
C ASN A 225 4.74 -17.50 -14.37
N PRO A 226 5.16 -16.85 -15.47
CA PRO A 226 4.24 -16.44 -16.53
C PRO A 226 3.70 -17.61 -17.34
N ALA A 227 2.49 -17.45 -17.88
CA ALA A 227 1.79 -18.44 -18.71
C ALA A 227 1.56 -19.81 -18.04
N GLU A 228 1.54 -19.86 -16.71
CA GLU A 228 1.27 -21.08 -15.94
C GLU A 228 0.49 -20.82 -14.65
N MET A 229 0.14 -21.91 -13.97
CA MET A 229 -0.52 -21.88 -12.66
C MET A 229 0.48 -21.52 -11.58
N ASN A 230 0.07 -20.61 -10.70
CA ASN A 230 0.78 -20.20 -9.51
C ASN A 230 -0.10 -20.43 -8.28
N SER A 231 0.54 -20.58 -7.13
CA SER A 231 -0.13 -20.73 -5.85
C SER A 231 0.23 -19.59 -4.90
N PHE A 232 -0.77 -19.09 -4.19
CA PHE A 232 -0.62 -18.16 -3.08
C PHE A 232 -1.27 -18.78 -1.84
N ARG A 233 -0.54 -18.79 -0.72
CA ARG A 233 -1.05 -19.22 0.58
C ARG A 233 -0.74 -18.17 1.62
N ILE A 234 -1.72 -17.89 2.47
CA ILE A 234 -1.50 -17.19 3.74
C ILE A 234 -1.88 -18.11 4.89
N ILE A 235 -1.10 -18.07 5.96
CA ILE A 235 -1.33 -18.83 7.19
C ILE A 235 -0.87 -18.02 8.41
N LEU A 236 -1.70 -17.96 9.44
CA LEU A 236 -1.39 -17.37 10.75
C LEU A 236 -2.07 -18.19 11.83
N ALA A 237 -1.49 -18.17 13.02
CA ALA A 237 -1.87 -19.01 14.15
C ALA A 237 -1.33 -18.41 15.45
N ASP A 238 -1.98 -18.74 16.55
CA ASP A 238 -1.47 -18.45 17.89
C ASP A 238 -0.27 -19.40 18.15
N ALA A 239 0.84 -18.87 18.64
CA ALA A 239 2.06 -19.61 18.89
C ALA A 239 2.16 -19.99 20.38
N GLY A 240 2.39 -21.27 20.68
CA GLY A 240 2.60 -21.74 22.05
C GLY A 240 1.33 -21.89 22.91
N ASP A 241 0.32 -21.03 22.74
CA ASP A 241 -1.04 -21.20 23.28
C ASP A 241 -2.13 -20.79 22.27
N SER A 242 -3.38 -20.67 22.73
CA SER A 242 -4.55 -20.28 21.93
C SER A 242 -5.22 -19.00 22.46
N SER A 243 -4.45 -18.14 23.13
CA SER A 243 -4.95 -16.94 23.80
C SER A 243 -4.31 -15.71 23.22
N LEU A 244 -5.11 -14.63 23.13
CA LEU A 244 -4.78 -13.38 22.46
C LEU A 244 -4.62 -13.59 20.96
N ASP A 245 -5.29 -12.77 20.17
CA ASP A 245 -5.31 -13.03 18.74
C ASP A 245 -4.41 -12.08 17.95
N THR A 246 -4.05 -12.57 16.79
CA THR A 246 -3.27 -11.89 15.78
C THR A 246 -4.09 -11.75 14.51
N THR A 247 -3.97 -10.60 13.85
CA THR A 247 -4.76 -10.25 12.67
C THR A 247 -3.89 -9.71 11.55
N VAL A 248 -4.26 -10.06 10.33
CA VAL A 248 -3.67 -9.52 9.11
C VAL A 248 -4.75 -9.00 8.17
N TYR A 249 -4.56 -7.77 7.68
CA TYR A 249 -5.31 -7.20 6.57
C TYR A 249 -4.52 -7.41 5.29
N LEU A 250 -5.17 -7.81 4.20
CA LEU A 250 -4.56 -7.93 2.88
C LEU A 250 -5.39 -7.25 1.80
N SER A 251 -4.71 -6.65 0.84
CA SER A 251 -5.37 -5.94 -0.26
C SER A 251 -4.55 -5.92 -1.53
N SER A 252 -5.24 -5.62 -2.63
CA SER A 252 -4.66 -5.28 -3.93
C SER A 252 -3.69 -6.33 -4.43
N PHE A 253 -4.12 -7.58 -4.62
CA PHE A 253 -3.32 -8.60 -5.27
C PHE A 253 -3.43 -8.44 -6.79
N PHE A 254 -2.36 -7.98 -7.44
CA PHE A 254 -2.35 -7.70 -8.88
C PHE A 254 -0.99 -7.97 -9.51
N SER A 255 -0.94 -8.00 -10.84
CA SER A 255 0.30 -8.04 -11.62
C SER A 255 0.40 -6.75 -12.46
N PRO A 256 1.42 -5.88 -12.25
CA PRO A 256 1.54 -4.61 -12.97
C PRO A 256 1.74 -4.80 -14.49
N ASN A 257 2.33 -5.92 -14.91
CA ASN A 257 2.58 -6.23 -16.32
C ASN A 257 1.53 -7.16 -16.95
N GLY A 258 0.38 -7.35 -16.31
CA GLY A 258 -0.65 -8.30 -16.75
C GLY A 258 -1.18 -8.05 -18.17
N ILE A 259 -1.11 -6.78 -18.59
CA ILE A 259 -1.36 -6.27 -19.94
C ILE A 259 -0.36 -5.14 -20.17
N GLY A 260 0.43 -5.20 -21.26
CA GLY A 260 1.45 -4.18 -21.53
C GLY A 260 0.87 -2.76 -21.58
N ASN A 261 1.55 -1.83 -20.91
CA ASN A 261 1.21 -0.42 -20.66
C ASN A 261 -0.12 -0.22 -19.93
N GLY A 262 -0.03 0.08 -18.63
CA GLY A 262 -1.16 0.25 -17.75
C GLY A 262 -2.23 1.21 -18.25
N LEU A 263 -3.49 0.89 -17.94
CA LEU A 263 -4.66 1.61 -18.44
C LEU A 263 -5.04 2.80 -17.54
N GLY A 264 -4.23 3.10 -16.52
CA GLY A 264 -4.45 4.19 -15.57
C GLY A 264 -5.61 3.94 -14.62
N GLY A 265 -6.04 2.69 -14.46
CA GLY A 265 -7.21 2.35 -13.65
C GLY A 265 -6.95 2.47 -12.14
N SER A 266 -5.69 2.40 -11.71
CA SER A 266 -5.30 2.52 -10.31
C SER A 266 -3.88 3.07 -10.19
N GLU A 267 -3.49 3.49 -8.98
CA GLU A 267 -2.11 3.91 -8.68
C GLU A 267 -1.08 2.82 -8.94
N PHE A 268 -1.54 1.56 -9.03
CA PHE A 268 -0.70 0.40 -9.27
C PHE A 268 -0.67 -0.08 -10.73
N ASP A 269 -1.43 0.57 -11.60
CA ASP A 269 -1.46 0.35 -13.04
C ASP A 269 -1.51 1.71 -13.78
N PRO A 270 -0.53 2.59 -13.54
CA PRO A 270 -0.56 3.93 -14.11
C PRO A 270 -0.31 3.91 -15.62
N VAL A 271 -0.78 4.96 -16.30
CA VAL A 271 -0.39 5.22 -17.69
C VAL A 271 1.01 5.78 -17.70
N LEU A 272 1.91 5.09 -18.40
CA LEU A 272 3.29 5.51 -18.59
C LEU A 272 3.45 6.43 -19.82
N PRO A 273 4.47 7.31 -19.85
CA PRO A 273 4.87 8.04 -21.05
C PRO A 273 5.12 7.09 -22.22
N ALA A 274 4.47 7.36 -23.35
CA ALA A 274 4.64 6.53 -24.55
C ALA A 274 5.95 6.82 -25.29
N ASN A 275 6.53 8.01 -25.06
CA ASN A 275 7.74 8.49 -25.72
C ASN A 275 8.81 8.89 -24.68
N PRO A 276 10.10 8.88 -25.06
CA PRO A 276 11.15 9.48 -24.25
C PRO A 276 10.86 10.96 -23.99
N ALA A 277 11.29 11.46 -22.83
CA ALA A 277 11.19 12.88 -22.50
C ALA A 277 11.86 13.76 -23.58
N ASP A 278 11.34 14.98 -23.74
CA ASP A 278 11.99 16.00 -24.54
C ASP A 278 13.44 16.22 -24.02
N PRO A 279 14.47 16.11 -24.89
CA PRO A 279 15.87 16.14 -24.46
C PRO A 279 16.34 17.51 -23.96
N VAL A 280 15.54 18.56 -24.12
CA VAL A 280 15.85 19.94 -23.70
C VAL A 280 15.10 20.29 -22.41
N THR A 281 13.80 19.99 -22.32
CA THR A 281 12.97 20.37 -21.17
C THR A 281 12.79 19.25 -20.15
N GLY A 282 13.06 18.00 -20.52
CA GLY A 282 12.73 16.83 -19.71
C GLY A 282 11.23 16.53 -19.65
N THR A 283 10.41 17.20 -20.47
CA THR A 283 8.95 17.05 -20.45
C THR A 283 8.52 15.73 -21.08
N TRP A 284 7.62 15.00 -20.43
CA TRP A 284 6.92 13.84 -21.00
C TRP A 284 5.53 14.20 -21.48
N ASP A 285 5.09 13.52 -22.54
CA ASP A 285 3.70 13.51 -23.00
C ASP A 285 3.02 12.18 -22.62
N ILE A 286 1.95 12.27 -21.86
CA ILE A 286 1.14 11.12 -21.46
C ILE A 286 -0.23 11.24 -22.11
N GLN A 287 -0.56 10.31 -23.01
CA GLN A 287 -1.88 10.22 -23.63
C GLN A 287 -2.87 9.59 -22.65
N ILE A 288 -3.94 10.31 -22.34
CA ILE A 288 -4.94 9.82 -21.40
C ILE A 288 -5.92 8.88 -22.12
N PRO A 289 -6.19 7.67 -21.59
CA PRO A 289 -7.22 6.79 -22.11
C PRO A 289 -8.59 7.47 -22.15
N ASP A 290 -9.42 7.12 -23.12
CA ASP A 290 -10.77 7.65 -23.26
C ASP A 290 -11.65 7.19 -22.07
N VAL A 291 -11.94 8.11 -21.14
CA VAL A 291 -12.76 7.89 -19.95
C VAL A 291 -13.77 9.02 -19.77
N PRO A 292 -14.93 8.76 -19.12
CA PRO A 292 -15.92 9.79 -18.83
C PRO A 292 -15.37 10.89 -17.89
N ALA A 293 -15.96 12.08 -17.98
CA ALA A 293 -15.69 13.20 -17.07
C ALA A 293 -15.70 12.78 -15.59
N GLY A 294 -14.72 13.27 -14.82
CA GLY A 294 -14.57 12.97 -13.40
C GLY A 294 -14.04 11.58 -13.06
N THR A 295 -13.75 10.73 -14.04
CA THR A 295 -13.04 9.45 -13.80
C THR A 295 -11.57 9.75 -13.49
N THR A 296 -11.06 9.18 -12.40
CA THR A 296 -9.63 9.26 -12.08
C THR A 296 -8.83 8.36 -13.00
N VAL A 297 -7.81 8.92 -13.64
CA VAL A 297 -6.78 8.21 -14.38
C VAL A 297 -5.46 8.40 -13.64
N TRP A 298 -4.78 7.30 -13.34
CA TRP A 298 -3.45 7.32 -12.75
C TRP A 298 -2.39 7.39 -13.83
N ILE A 299 -1.42 8.27 -13.66
CA ILE A 299 -0.30 8.48 -14.57
C ILE A 299 1.00 8.48 -13.78
N ASP A 300 2.09 8.02 -14.37
CA ASP A 300 3.39 7.94 -13.69
C ASP A 300 4.51 8.49 -14.58
N PRO A 301 5.09 9.66 -14.25
CA PRO A 301 6.31 10.16 -14.86
C PRO A 301 7.57 9.61 -14.16
N LEU A 302 8.72 9.60 -14.85
CA LEU A 302 10.00 9.36 -14.18
C LEU A 302 10.27 10.41 -13.09
N ILE A 303 10.87 10.00 -11.97
CA ILE A 303 10.88 10.78 -10.73
C ILE A 303 11.77 12.01 -10.75
N THR A 304 11.25 13.06 -10.11
CA THR A 304 11.99 14.20 -9.57
C THR A 304 11.32 14.67 -8.25
N VAL A 305 11.86 15.68 -7.59
CA VAL A 305 11.34 16.25 -6.32
C VAL A 305 10.01 17.03 -6.48
N GLY A 306 9.49 17.12 -7.70
CA GLY A 306 8.25 17.81 -8.01
C GLY A 306 8.02 17.94 -9.52
N PHE A 307 6.78 18.19 -9.91
CA PHE A 307 6.36 18.19 -11.31
C PHE A 307 5.42 19.36 -11.58
N GLU A 308 5.52 19.92 -12.77
CA GLU A 308 4.48 20.75 -13.36
C GLU A 308 3.63 19.86 -14.29
N TYR A 309 2.33 19.84 -14.06
CA TYR A 309 1.36 19.14 -14.90
C TYR A 309 0.55 20.17 -15.69
N ALA A 310 0.43 19.97 -17.00
CA ALA A 310 -0.36 20.83 -17.88
C ALA A 310 -1.16 20.03 -18.90
N VAL A 311 -2.40 20.45 -19.17
CA VAL A 311 -3.21 19.85 -20.25
C VAL A 311 -2.86 20.48 -21.60
N LEU A 312 -2.48 19.69 -22.60
CA LEU A 312 -2.20 20.16 -23.96
C LEU A 312 -3.49 20.20 -24.80
N GLY A 313 -4.39 21.13 -24.45
CA GLY A 313 -5.70 21.25 -25.07
C GLY A 313 -6.68 20.16 -24.61
N GLY A 314 -7.96 20.52 -24.48
CA GLY A 314 -8.99 19.64 -23.91
C GLY A 314 -9.56 20.16 -22.59
N PRO A 315 -10.16 19.29 -21.76
CA PRO A 315 -10.77 19.66 -20.48
C PRO A 315 -9.74 20.07 -19.41
N GLU A 316 -10.19 20.87 -18.46
CA GLU A 316 -9.38 21.31 -17.30
C GLU A 316 -9.28 20.20 -16.24
N PHE A 317 -8.32 20.32 -15.32
CA PHE A 317 -8.23 19.43 -14.17
C PHE A 317 -9.40 19.66 -13.19
N LEU A 318 -10.06 18.58 -12.81
CA LEU A 318 -11.14 18.57 -11.81
C LEU A 318 -10.58 18.18 -10.43
N THR A 319 -9.86 17.07 -10.35
CA THR A 319 -9.21 16.62 -9.11
C THR A 319 -7.78 16.14 -9.35
N VAL A 320 -7.00 16.14 -8.27
CA VAL A 320 -5.70 15.47 -8.17
C VAL A 320 -5.71 14.57 -6.93
N THR A 321 -5.16 13.38 -7.04
CA THR A 321 -5.09 12.37 -5.99
C THR A 321 -3.64 11.97 -5.79
N ALA A 322 -3.16 12.10 -4.55
CA ALA A 322 -1.81 11.65 -4.18
C ALA A 322 -1.72 10.12 -4.16
N PRO A 323 -0.53 9.54 -4.43
CA PRO A 323 -0.29 8.13 -4.17
C PRO A 323 -0.54 7.83 -2.69
N SER A 324 -1.03 6.63 -2.41
CA SER A 324 -1.22 6.15 -1.04
C SER A 324 0.11 5.71 -0.42
N LEU A 325 0.08 5.49 0.89
CA LEU A 325 1.22 4.92 1.64
C LEU A 325 1.55 3.48 1.23
N ALA A 326 0.68 2.83 0.45
CA ALA A 326 0.96 1.54 -0.17
C ALA A 326 1.95 1.67 -1.34
N THR A 327 1.86 2.77 -2.09
CA THR A 327 2.75 3.03 -3.21
C THR A 327 4.00 3.76 -2.76
N ILE A 328 3.83 4.90 -2.07
CA ILE A 328 4.91 5.78 -1.66
C ILE A 328 4.80 6.04 -0.15
N PRO A 329 5.76 5.60 0.67
CA PRO A 329 5.72 5.76 2.13
C PRO A 329 6.12 7.20 2.56
N ASP A 330 5.55 8.21 1.91
CA ASP A 330 5.77 9.63 2.22
C ASP A 330 4.74 10.11 3.25
N LEU A 331 5.07 10.03 4.53
CA LEU A 331 4.14 10.38 5.62
C LEU A 331 3.83 11.89 5.69
N ASP A 332 4.72 12.74 5.20
CA ASP A 332 4.57 14.20 5.29
C ASP A 332 3.69 14.77 4.15
N GLY A 333 3.43 13.95 3.11
CA GLY A 333 2.55 14.26 2.00
C GLY A 333 3.11 15.34 1.06
N TYR A 334 2.21 15.95 0.29
CA TYR A 334 2.57 16.78 -0.85
C TYR A 334 1.92 18.17 -0.80
N PHE A 335 2.32 19.04 -1.72
CA PHE A 335 1.74 20.36 -1.91
C PHE A 335 1.36 20.59 -3.37
N ILE A 336 0.12 21.05 -3.57
CA ILE A 336 -0.42 21.44 -4.86
C ILE A 336 -0.43 22.97 -4.95
N THR A 337 0.19 23.51 -5.99
CA THR A 337 0.24 24.95 -6.26
C THR A 337 -0.47 25.27 -7.57
N VAL A 338 -1.38 26.25 -7.52
CA VAL A 338 -2.12 26.79 -8.66
C VAL A 338 -2.00 28.31 -8.66
N GLY A 339 -1.31 28.86 -9.66
CA GLY A 339 -0.99 30.28 -9.70
C GLY A 339 -0.14 30.71 -8.49
N ALA A 340 -0.70 31.53 -7.60
CA ALA A 340 -0.04 32.00 -6.38
C ALA A 340 -0.51 31.30 -5.09
N ALA A 341 -1.45 30.36 -5.19
CA ALA A 341 -2.03 29.66 -4.06
C ALA A 341 -1.46 28.24 -3.95
N THR A 342 -1.26 27.77 -2.71
CA THR A 342 -0.77 26.42 -2.41
C THR A 342 -1.66 25.77 -1.36
N ALA A 343 -1.93 24.48 -1.52
CA ALA A 343 -2.68 23.66 -0.56
C ALA A 343 -1.96 22.34 -0.30
N PRO A 344 -2.04 21.79 0.93
CA PRO A 344 -1.49 20.48 1.24
C PRO A 344 -2.35 19.37 0.62
N LEU A 345 -1.70 18.25 0.31
CA LEU A 345 -2.31 17.03 -0.19
C LEU A 345 -1.70 15.85 0.56
N GLY A 346 -2.46 15.28 1.50
CA GLY A 346 -2.01 14.11 2.26
C GLY A 346 -1.89 12.85 1.40
N PRO A 347 -1.14 11.82 1.84
CA PRO A 347 -1.03 10.55 1.14
C PRO A 347 -2.40 9.91 0.90
N GLY A 348 -2.65 9.43 -0.32
CA GLY A 348 -3.93 8.86 -0.76
C GLY A 348 -5.11 9.84 -0.81
N ALA A 349 -4.92 11.10 -0.42
CA ALA A 349 -5.99 12.09 -0.42
C ALA A 349 -6.29 12.59 -1.84
N THR A 350 -7.54 13.00 -2.06
CA THR A 350 -7.98 13.66 -3.28
C THR A 350 -8.31 15.13 -3.00
N LEU A 351 -7.71 16.04 -3.77
CA LEU A 351 -8.02 17.46 -3.77
C LEU A 351 -8.91 17.80 -4.96
N ASN A 352 -10.04 18.45 -4.69
CA ASN A 352 -10.88 19.05 -5.72
C ASN A 352 -10.44 20.51 -5.97
N PHE A 353 -10.06 20.83 -7.21
CA PHE A 353 -9.48 22.13 -7.54
C PHE A 353 -10.49 23.27 -7.39
N LEU A 354 -11.74 23.06 -7.82
CA LEU A 354 -12.78 24.08 -7.74
C LEU A 354 -13.11 24.41 -6.28
N GLU A 355 -13.21 23.39 -5.43
CA GLU A 355 -13.50 23.58 -3.99
C GLU A 355 -12.33 24.23 -3.26
N THR A 356 -11.08 23.89 -3.60
CA THR A 356 -9.89 24.33 -2.87
C THR A 356 -9.38 25.70 -3.33
N PHE A 357 -9.36 25.94 -4.64
CA PHE A 357 -8.78 27.13 -5.26
C PHE A 357 -9.81 28.05 -5.92
N GLY A 358 -11.08 27.65 -5.99
CA GLY A 358 -12.15 28.43 -6.63
C GLY A 358 -12.10 28.42 -8.17
N LEU A 359 -11.27 27.56 -8.77
CA LEU A 359 -11.11 27.41 -10.22
C LEU A 359 -10.67 25.99 -10.59
N THR A 360 -10.89 25.61 -11.84
CA THR A 360 -10.36 24.39 -12.46
C THR A 360 -9.16 24.75 -13.34
N PRO A 361 -7.93 24.32 -13.01
CA PRO A 361 -6.75 24.78 -13.71
C PRO A 361 -6.47 23.95 -14.97
N ILE A 362 -5.78 24.56 -15.92
CA ILE A 362 -5.08 23.84 -17.00
C ILE A 362 -3.64 23.47 -16.62
N LEU A 363 -3.13 24.00 -15.50
CA LEU A 363 -1.77 23.82 -15.01
C LEU A 363 -1.74 23.83 -13.47
N PHE A 364 -1.05 22.88 -12.87
CA PHE A 364 -0.70 22.88 -11.45
C PHE A 364 0.71 22.34 -11.22
N ILE A 365 1.28 22.67 -10.06
CA ILE A 365 2.60 22.16 -9.63
C ILE A 365 2.40 21.26 -8.42
N LEU A 366 2.97 20.05 -8.48
CA LEU A 366 3.17 19.16 -7.35
C LEU A 366 4.58 19.35 -6.80
N SER A 367 4.69 19.48 -5.48
CA SER A 367 5.97 19.52 -4.77
C SER A 367 5.88 18.78 -3.44
N GLY A 368 7.01 18.59 -2.77
CA GLY A 368 7.07 17.95 -1.45
C GLY A 368 7.46 16.47 -1.48
N ILE A 369 7.71 15.89 -2.66
CA ILE A 369 8.22 14.52 -2.79
C ILE A 369 9.53 14.40 -2.01
N ASP A 370 9.56 13.58 -0.95
CA ASP A 370 10.72 13.47 -0.06
C ASP A 370 11.92 12.83 -0.79
N PRO A 371 13.02 13.59 -1.03
CA PRO A 371 14.21 13.05 -1.69
C PRO A 371 14.88 11.92 -0.92
N LYS A 372 14.60 11.79 0.39
CA LYS A 372 15.17 10.73 1.24
C LYS A 372 14.53 9.37 1.01
N LEU A 373 13.35 9.32 0.39
CA LEU A 373 12.73 8.06 -0.01
C LEU A 373 13.55 7.33 -1.08
N GLY A 374 14.52 8.02 -1.71
CA GLY A 374 15.48 7.39 -2.61
C GLY A 374 14.81 6.72 -3.81
N LEU A 375 13.63 7.22 -4.19
CA LEU A 375 12.88 6.68 -5.29
C LEU A 375 13.75 6.72 -6.56
N ASP A 376 13.78 5.62 -7.31
CA ASP A 376 14.69 5.46 -8.44
C ASP A 376 14.23 6.33 -9.62
N PRO A 377 15.02 7.32 -10.05
CA PRO A 377 14.66 8.18 -11.18
C PRO A 377 14.65 7.46 -12.53
N ASP A 378 15.20 6.24 -12.62
CA ASP A 378 15.16 5.38 -13.80
C ASP A 378 14.03 4.34 -13.75
N ASP A 379 13.27 4.26 -12.63
CA ASP A 379 12.12 3.38 -12.49
C ASP A 379 10.85 4.08 -13.04
N PRO A 380 10.20 3.53 -14.07
CA PRO A 380 8.99 4.11 -14.66
C PRO A 380 7.73 3.98 -13.78
N ASP A 381 7.75 3.20 -12.69
CA ASP A 381 6.60 2.96 -11.80
C ASP A 381 6.74 3.67 -10.44
N ALA A 382 7.42 4.81 -10.43
CA ALA A 382 8.08 5.27 -9.23
C ALA A 382 7.34 6.45 -8.55
N PHE A 383 6.47 7.20 -9.24
CA PHE A 383 5.56 8.16 -8.60
C PHE A 383 4.21 8.29 -9.34
N PRO A 384 3.25 7.38 -9.11
CA PRO A 384 1.93 7.49 -9.71
C PRO A 384 1.11 8.60 -9.06
N ILE A 385 0.40 9.38 -9.88
CA ILE A 385 -0.55 10.41 -9.45
C ILE A 385 -1.89 10.23 -10.14
N GLY A 386 -2.98 10.36 -9.38
CA GLY A 386 -4.33 10.32 -9.92
C GLY A 386 -4.76 11.70 -10.39
N ILE A 387 -5.33 11.79 -11.58
CA ILE A 387 -5.95 13.02 -12.10
C ILE A 387 -7.36 12.72 -12.61
N SER A 388 -8.28 13.68 -12.47
CA SER A 388 -9.56 13.63 -13.19
C SER A 388 -9.81 14.93 -13.93
N LEU A 389 -10.59 14.86 -15.00
CA LEU A 389 -10.83 15.97 -15.93
C LEU A 389 -12.30 16.42 -15.88
N THR A 390 -12.54 17.70 -16.18
CA THR A 390 -13.88 18.32 -16.13
C THR A 390 -14.83 17.86 -17.25
N ALA A 391 -14.31 17.25 -18.30
CA ALA A 391 -15.08 16.60 -19.37
C ALA A 391 -14.41 15.28 -19.78
N ASP A 392 -15.05 14.54 -20.68
CA ASP A 392 -14.51 13.29 -21.23
C ASP A 392 -13.10 13.50 -21.80
N SER A 393 -12.19 12.57 -21.49
CA SER A 393 -10.75 12.72 -21.76
C SER A 393 -10.35 12.49 -23.22
N SER A 394 -11.30 12.38 -24.15
CA SER A 394 -11.02 11.88 -25.49
C SER A 394 -9.95 12.69 -26.23
N GLY A 395 -8.84 12.03 -26.56
CA GLY A 395 -7.68 12.65 -27.22
C GLY A 395 -6.91 13.65 -26.35
N THR A 396 -7.07 13.61 -25.03
CA THR A 396 -6.37 14.51 -24.10
C THR A 396 -4.93 14.05 -23.87
N THR A 397 -4.00 15.01 -23.89
CA THR A 397 -2.60 14.78 -23.55
C THR A 397 -2.24 15.61 -22.33
N ILE A 398 -1.56 14.99 -21.36
CA ILE A 398 -0.96 15.67 -20.22
C ILE A 398 0.54 15.80 -20.44
N LEU A 399 1.03 17.01 -20.30
CA LEU A 399 2.45 17.31 -20.25
C LEU A 399 2.90 17.29 -18.80
N VAL A 400 3.97 16.56 -18.54
CA VAL A 400 4.59 16.45 -17.22
C VAL A 400 6.02 16.93 -17.31
N THR A 401 6.32 18.04 -16.65
CA THR A 401 7.67 18.66 -16.68
C THR A 401 8.32 18.57 -15.31
N PRO A 402 9.52 17.97 -15.19
CA PRO A 402 10.28 17.97 -13.95
C PRO A 402 10.53 19.38 -13.40
N SER A 403 10.22 19.59 -12.13
CA SER A 403 10.75 20.75 -11.40
C SER A 403 12.20 20.44 -11.03
N VAL A 404 13.16 21.15 -11.63
CA VAL A 404 14.59 20.98 -11.30
C VAL A 404 14.88 21.48 -9.89
N VAL A 405 15.57 20.66 -9.08
CA VAL A 405 16.26 21.14 -7.88
C VAL A 405 17.34 22.14 -8.34
N PRO A 406 17.33 23.40 -7.87
CA PRO A 406 18.51 24.24 -8.04
C PRO A 406 19.66 23.55 -7.29
N LEU A 407 20.71 23.17 -8.01
CA LEU A 407 21.94 22.63 -7.43
C LEU A 407 22.29 23.43 -6.16
N PRO A 408 22.56 22.77 -5.02
CA PRO A 408 22.98 23.48 -3.81
C PRO A 408 24.15 24.40 -4.18
N PRO A 409 24.17 25.66 -3.72
CA PRO A 409 25.19 26.64 -4.08
C PRO A 409 26.62 26.11 -3.91
N ALA A 410 26.82 25.15 -3.00
CA ALA A 410 28.07 24.44 -2.77
C ALA A 410 28.59 23.67 -4.00
N PHE A 411 27.73 23.02 -4.79
CA PHE A 411 28.15 22.27 -5.99
C PHE A 411 28.49 23.19 -7.17
N ALA A 412 27.73 24.28 -7.34
CA ALA A 412 28.06 25.33 -8.31
C ALA A 412 29.38 26.03 -7.97
N LEU A 413 29.66 26.25 -6.67
CA LEU A 413 30.95 26.74 -6.18
C LEU A 413 32.08 25.74 -6.43
N TYR A 414 31.84 24.43 -6.29
CA TYR A 414 32.86 23.41 -6.52
C TYR A 414 33.24 23.29 -8.00
N LEU A 415 32.25 23.29 -8.90
CA LEU A 415 32.47 23.31 -10.35
C LEU A 415 33.11 24.62 -10.81
N GLY A 416 32.70 25.75 -10.24
CA GLY A 416 33.34 27.05 -10.46
C GLY A 416 34.80 27.08 -10.00
N ALA A 417 35.11 26.48 -8.85
CA ALA A 417 36.47 26.38 -8.33
C ALA A 417 37.37 25.50 -9.22
N LEU A 418 36.85 24.39 -9.74
CA LEU A 418 37.57 23.52 -10.67
C LEU A 418 37.85 24.20 -12.02
N ALA A 419 36.87 24.94 -12.55
CA ALA A 419 37.06 25.73 -13.77
C ALA A 419 38.09 26.86 -13.57
N PHE A 420 38.09 27.51 -12.40
CA PHE A 420 39.04 28.57 -12.07
C PHE A 420 40.47 28.02 -11.87
N LEU A 421 40.60 26.86 -11.24
CA LEU A 421 41.88 26.14 -11.11
C LEU A 421 42.42 25.67 -12.46
N GLY A 422 41.55 25.18 -13.35
CA GLY A 422 41.91 24.84 -14.73
C GLY A 422 42.41 26.04 -15.54
N ALA A 423 41.74 27.20 -15.40
CA ALA A 423 42.16 28.45 -16.06
C ALA A 423 43.49 28.99 -15.52
N LEU A 424 43.76 28.84 -14.21
CA LEU A 424 45.04 29.21 -13.59
C LEU A 424 46.19 28.28 -14.02
N ALA A 425 45.93 26.97 -14.14
CA ALA A 425 46.90 26.00 -14.64
C ALA A 425 47.24 26.25 -16.13
N TYR A 426 46.23 26.57 -16.94
CA TYR A 426 46.42 26.93 -18.36
C TYR A 426 47.24 28.22 -18.54
N ARG A 427 47.05 29.23 -17.66
CA ARG A 427 47.83 30.48 -17.69
C ARG A 427 49.30 30.30 -17.31
N ARG A 428 49.63 29.37 -16.42
CA ARG A 428 51.02 29.05 -16.03
C ARG A 428 51.80 28.31 -17.12
N GLN A 429 51.14 27.53 -17.97
CA GLN A 429 51.82 26.82 -19.07
C GLN A 429 52.16 27.70 -20.28
N ARG A 430 51.67 28.95 -20.35
CA ARG A 430 51.98 29.91 -21.43
C ARG A 430 53.06 30.93 -21.09
N SER A 431 53.71 30.82 -19.93
CA SER A 431 54.70 31.78 -19.43
C SER A 431 56.10 31.17 -19.18
N VAL A 432 56.48 30.17 -19.98
CA VAL A 432 57.86 29.66 -20.08
C VAL A 432 58.34 29.76 -21.53
#